data_AF-A0A4P9Z4Y1-F1
#
_entry.id   AF-A0A4P9Z4Y1-F1
#
_cell.length_a   1.000
_cell.length_b   1.000
_cell.length_c   1.000
_cell.angle_alpha   90.00
_cell.angle_beta   90.00
_cell.angle_gamma   90.00
#
_symmetry.space_group_name_H-M   'P 1'
#
loop_
_entity.id
_entity.type
_entity.pdbx_description
1 polymer ?
#
loop_
_entity_poly.entity_id
_entity_poly.type
_entity_poly.pdbx_seq_one_letter_code
_entity_poly.pdbx_strand_id
1 'polypeptide(L)'
;MRVPWNSFEFEKDLSALLGDDVEARRPPQPRKHVSRIKRIKIFDFDNTLFHSPLPNPGLWHRSLIGRLMSPEVGWFHDVRSLSEPFVVEMVMMVLMTLVSVVLNGVQLQEVRDAAAAPDTLAILLTGRLRSVYHARIAELLSEGELQLDLLILREHHDALPSTMMFKQHAIHCLLNLLAHADELTIWEDREHHAVQFERFLASLQAERRLATGAVVRVAPAISYMERRLETRLVQTLIAERNARLPDQQLQLATRIESALLQLNPASLQYLCGYYGVPMDARSSDGDGDGVAIPESKFSDADRRQFGRGGTWKVLLFPVDFRYDGDRITVELMMKQPYLLVKYPLGRQLMPFAAALTLPPPDDFITHGVPYLNGYQFVMEAHADTAAFQRRYKAVFFQLFLVTIILCVFVRNSYLALKVLLKAPRRLASCVFNLFGSEFAPSCLVTAWLVIGSVVLSAVVTNVIIAERAYLAHNRNKWLLAFSVVATAVPAPIFLFVTWLESVAQMSESASCLTVHSPYLPLLRLLLDLPGNVIFSLAFFVVIYRRYRQYKEIGWKELARDGIATLLLVLLSNFVCFLVNVAVTSTDYGDMMYVIDW
;
A
#
# COMPACT_ATOMS: atom_id res chain seq x y z
N MET A 1 27.94 24.14 -34.11
CA MET A 1 28.95 24.71 -33.20
C MET A 1 29.73 23.56 -32.59
N ARG A 2 31.06 23.54 -32.71
CA ARG A 2 31.90 22.55 -31.99
C ARG A 2 32.24 23.16 -30.64
N VAL A 3 31.70 22.60 -29.55
CA VAL A 3 32.15 22.94 -28.20
C VAL A 3 33.56 22.35 -28.03
N PRO A 4 34.55 23.10 -27.50
CA PRO A 4 35.91 22.61 -27.32
C PRO A 4 35.98 21.40 -26.37
N TRP A 5 36.93 20.50 -26.61
CA TRP A 5 37.28 19.42 -25.69
C TRP A 5 37.88 20.00 -24.38
N ASN A 6 37.60 19.38 -23.24
CA ASN A 6 37.85 19.84 -21.87
C ASN A 6 36.94 21.00 -21.38
N SER A 7 35.82 21.23 -22.05
CA SER A 7 34.82 22.22 -21.60
C SER A 7 33.96 21.69 -20.44
N PHE A 8 33.97 20.38 -20.19
CA PHE A 8 33.12 19.74 -19.19
C PHE A 8 33.92 18.90 -18.18
N GLU A 9 33.46 18.87 -16.92
CA GLU A 9 34.07 18.06 -15.86
C GLU A 9 33.98 16.55 -16.16
N PHE A 10 32.92 16.09 -16.81
CA PHE A 10 32.83 14.67 -17.17
C PHE A 10 33.92 14.23 -18.17
N GLU A 11 34.46 15.14 -19.00
CA GLU A 11 35.56 14.82 -19.92
C GLU A 11 36.86 14.57 -19.14
N LYS A 12 37.04 15.25 -17.99
CA LYS A 12 38.14 14.98 -17.05
C LYS A 12 37.93 13.65 -16.32
N ASP A 13 36.72 13.40 -15.81
CA ASP A 13 36.37 12.11 -15.17
C ASP A 13 36.62 10.93 -16.12
N LEU A 14 36.25 11.10 -17.38
CA LEU A 14 36.47 10.12 -18.44
C LEU A 14 37.95 9.95 -18.76
N SER A 15 38.73 11.04 -18.85
CA SER A 15 40.18 10.95 -19.07
C SER A 15 40.89 10.24 -17.90
N ALA A 16 40.46 10.48 -16.67
CA ALA A 16 40.95 9.80 -15.47
C ALA A 16 40.57 8.30 -15.44
N LEU A 17 39.36 7.94 -15.88
CA LEU A 17 38.92 6.55 -16.00
C LEU A 17 39.74 5.77 -17.03
N LEU A 18 40.08 6.44 -18.14
CA LEU A 18 40.74 5.84 -19.29
C LEU A 18 42.28 5.81 -19.20
N GLY A 19 42.87 6.56 -18.27
CA GLY A 19 44.25 6.35 -17.81
C GLY A 19 45.32 7.24 -18.43
N ASP A 20 45.02 8.50 -18.77
CA ASP A 20 46.07 9.48 -19.13
C ASP A 20 46.58 10.30 -17.93
N ASP A 21 45.86 10.33 -16.80
CA ASP A 21 46.31 10.98 -15.55
C ASP A 21 46.50 9.97 -14.42
N VAL A 22 47.75 9.86 -13.93
CA VAL A 22 48.23 8.82 -13.01
C VAL A 22 47.84 9.07 -11.53
N GLU A 23 47.22 10.21 -11.18
CA GLU A 23 47.23 10.68 -9.78
C GLU A 23 45.90 10.67 -8.99
N ALA A 24 44.78 10.16 -9.53
CA ALA A 24 43.52 10.15 -8.78
C ALA A 24 43.24 8.81 -8.05
N ARG A 25 43.32 8.83 -6.71
CA ARG A 25 42.98 7.73 -5.80
C ARG A 25 41.46 7.38 -5.83
N ARG A 26 41.09 6.20 -6.34
CA ARG A 26 39.85 5.45 -5.99
C ARG A 26 40.15 3.94 -5.90
N PRO A 27 39.51 3.16 -5.00
CA PRO A 27 39.72 1.72 -4.84
C PRO A 27 38.82 0.90 -5.80
N PRO A 28 38.84 -0.44 -5.72
CA PRO A 28 39.52 -1.37 -6.61
C PRO A 28 38.59 -1.92 -7.71
N GLN A 29 38.03 -1.08 -8.59
CA GLN A 29 37.41 -1.63 -9.80
C GLN A 29 38.49 -2.02 -10.82
N PRO A 30 38.35 -3.16 -11.53
CA PRO A 30 39.27 -3.51 -12.59
C PRO A 30 39.20 -2.42 -13.66
N ARG A 31 40.31 -1.70 -13.88
CA ARG A 31 40.41 -0.65 -14.90
C ARG A 31 40.03 -1.24 -16.26
N LYS A 32 38.95 -0.74 -16.86
CA LYS A 32 38.58 -1.08 -18.24
C LYS A 32 39.49 -0.31 -19.18
N HIS A 33 40.21 -1.01 -20.05
CA HIS A 33 41.06 -0.37 -21.06
C HIS A 33 40.21 0.12 -22.24
N VAL A 34 40.41 1.39 -22.63
CA VAL A 34 39.77 2.04 -23.79
C VAL A 34 39.72 1.12 -25.02
N SER A 35 40.86 0.49 -25.34
CA SER A 35 41.03 -0.35 -26.53
C SER A 35 40.18 -1.62 -26.53
N ARG A 36 39.56 -1.98 -25.40
CA ARG A 36 38.73 -3.18 -25.24
C ARG A 36 37.24 -2.86 -25.18
N ILE A 37 36.86 -1.58 -24.98
CA ILE A 37 35.45 -1.20 -24.90
C ILE A 37 34.86 -1.23 -26.31
N LYS A 38 33.88 -2.12 -26.48
CA LYS A 38 33.09 -2.26 -27.72
C LYS A 38 31.66 -1.75 -27.55
N ARG A 39 31.16 -1.79 -26.31
CA ARG A 39 29.74 -1.57 -25.99
C ARG A 39 29.59 -0.45 -24.98
N ILE A 40 28.62 0.43 -25.20
CA ILE A 40 28.25 1.50 -24.27
C ILE A 40 26.79 1.29 -23.87
N LYS A 41 26.54 1.22 -22.57
CA LYS A 41 25.19 1.15 -21.99
C LYS A 41 24.93 2.41 -21.17
N ILE A 42 23.94 3.19 -21.57
CA ILE A 42 23.59 4.48 -20.95
C ILE A 42 22.23 4.37 -20.27
N PHE A 43 22.18 4.68 -18.98
CA PHE A 43 20.96 4.67 -18.19
C PHE A 43 20.59 6.10 -17.80
N ASP A 44 19.36 6.53 -18.07
CA ASP A 44 18.83 7.76 -17.46
C ASP A 44 18.59 7.57 -15.95
N PHE A 45 18.51 8.67 -15.21
CA PHE A 45 18.29 8.64 -13.78
C PHE A 45 16.80 8.61 -13.42
N ASP A 46 16.10 9.71 -13.71
CA ASP A 46 14.72 9.95 -13.26
C ASP A 46 13.76 8.95 -13.92
N ASN A 47 12.99 8.22 -13.12
CA ASN A 47 12.03 7.17 -13.51
C ASN A 47 12.60 6.02 -14.35
N THR A 48 13.91 5.99 -14.58
CA THR A 48 14.62 4.91 -15.28
C THR A 48 15.34 4.01 -14.27
N LEU A 49 16.37 4.54 -13.59
CA LEU A 49 17.03 3.84 -12.49
C LEU A 49 16.37 4.13 -11.13
N PHE A 50 15.91 5.36 -10.95
CA PHE A 50 15.38 5.86 -9.68
C PHE A 50 13.92 6.30 -9.81
N HIS A 51 13.05 5.92 -8.89
CA HIS A 51 11.64 6.33 -8.88
C HIS A 51 11.44 7.77 -8.37
N SER A 52 11.98 8.73 -9.11
CA SER A 52 11.92 10.16 -8.78
C SER A 52 10.47 10.66 -8.73
N PRO A 53 10.03 11.26 -7.59
CA PRO A 53 8.66 11.71 -7.47
C PRO A 53 8.34 12.85 -8.43
N LEU A 54 7.14 12.78 -9.02
CA LEU A 54 6.57 13.85 -9.84
C LEU A 54 5.62 14.73 -8.99
N PRO A 55 5.40 16.01 -9.37
CA PRO A 55 4.33 16.80 -8.79
C PRO A 55 2.97 16.13 -9.03
N ASN A 56 2.18 15.98 -7.97
CA ASN A 56 0.91 15.29 -7.97
C ASN A 56 -0.19 16.11 -8.69
N PRO A 57 -0.73 15.62 -9.82
CA PRO A 57 -1.79 16.32 -10.56
C PRO A 57 -3.13 16.37 -9.84
N GLY A 58 -3.27 15.62 -8.74
CA GLY A 58 -4.39 15.72 -7.81
C GLY A 58 -4.31 16.93 -6.89
N LEU A 59 -3.11 17.43 -6.58
CA LEU A 59 -2.91 18.55 -5.64
C LEU A 59 -2.82 19.90 -6.34
N TRP A 60 -2.11 19.95 -7.46
CA TRP A 60 -1.73 21.19 -8.11
C TRP A 60 -2.48 21.42 -9.41
N HIS A 61 -2.79 22.69 -9.71
CA HIS A 61 -3.32 23.05 -11.02
C HIS A 61 -2.25 22.82 -12.11
N ARG A 62 -2.69 22.47 -13.34
CA ARG A 62 -1.79 22.16 -14.46
C ARG A 62 -0.79 23.29 -14.77
N SER A 63 -1.22 24.54 -14.61
CA SER A 63 -0.34 25.71 -14.81
C SER A 63 0.81 25.77 -13.81
N LEU A 64 0.57 25.37 -12.54
CA LEU A 64 1.62 25.33 -11.52
C LEU A 64 2.55 24.14 -11.76
N ILE A 65 2.03 22.97 -12.17
CA ILE A 65 2.86 21.79 -12.48
C ILE A 65 3.88 22.13 -13.57
N GLY A 66 3.47 22.79 -14.65
CA GLY A 66 4.39 23.21 -15.71
C GLY A 66 5.52 24.11 -15.19
N ARG A 67 5.22 25.02 -14.26
CA ARG A 67 6.23 25.91 -13.64
C ARG A 67 7.09 25.19 -12.60
N LEU A 68 6.53 24.26 -11.84
CA LEU A 68 7.29 23.39 -10.93
C LEU A 68 8.34 22.60 -11.71
N MET A 69 7.98 22.06 -12.86
CA MET A 69 8.89 21.27 -13.70
C MET A 69 9.94 22.12 -14.43
N SER A 70 9.77 23.44 -14.47
CA SER A 70 10.73 24.35 -15.11
C SER A 70 11.82 24.78 -14.12
N PRO A 71 12.96 25.33 -14.62
CA PRO A 71 13.99 25.92 -13.75
C PRO A 71 13.49 27.12 -12.92
N GLU A 72 12.34 27.70 -13.28
CA GLU A 72 11.81 28.87 -12.62
C GLU A 72 11.45 28.58 -11.15
N VAL A 73 10.68 27.51 -10.92
CA VAL A 73 10.32 27.08 -9.56
C VAL A 73 11.19 25.90 -9.12
N GLY A 74 11.55 24.99 -10.04
CA GLY A 74 12.70 24.14 -9.87
C GLY A 74 12.49 22.82 -9.13
N TRP A 75 11.41 22.09 -9.36
CA TRP A 75 11.17 20.75 -8.77
C TRP A 75 12.35 19.80 -9.01
N PHE A 76 12.81 19.71 -10.26
CA PHE A 76 13.99 18.90 -10.60
C PHE A 76 15.32 19.65 -10.50
N HIS A 77 15.30 20.89 -10.04
CA HIS A 77 16.48 21.75 -9.86
C HIS A 77 16.83 21.94 -8.39
N ASP A 78 16.04 21.35 -7.49
CA ASP A 78 16.25 21.41 -6.04
C ASP A 78 16.54 20.03 -5.43
N VAL A 79 17.71 19.90 -4.78
CA VAL A 79 18.18 18.63 -4.21
C VAL A 79 17.21 18.04 -3.18
N ARG A 80 16.39 18.87 -2.51
CA ARG A 80 15.38 18.42 -1.54
C ARG A 80 14.36 17.48 -2.18
N SER A 81 14.15 17.54 -3.50
CA SER A 81 13.31 16.58 -4.22
C SER A 81 13.82 15.13 -4.17
N LEU A 82 15.09 14.93 -3.81
CA LEU A 82 15.76 13.63 -3.67
C LEU A 82 16.32 13.37 -2.26
N SER A 83 16.07 14.25 -1.30
CA SER A 83 16.61 14.15 0.07
C SER A 83 15.53 13.84 1.08
N GLU A 84 15.94 13.36 2.26
CA GLU A 84 15.03 13.27 3.40
C GLU A 84 14.47 14.66 3.76
N PRO A 85 13.21 14.74 4.24
CA PRO A 85 12.24 13.65 4.43
C PRO A 85 11.41 13.31 3.18
N PHE A 86 11.67 13.96 2.04
CA PHE A 86 10.83 13.88 0.84
C PHE A 86 11.00 12.57 0.07
N VAL A 87 12.22 12.03 0.11
CA VAL A 87 12.55 10.66 -0.25
C VAL A 87 13.03 9.99 1.03
N VAL A 88 12.31 8.99 1.53
CA VAL A 88 12.67 8.29 2.76
C VAL A 88 13.90 7.43 2.47
N GLU A 89 15.01 7.68 3.17
CA GLU A 89 16.19 6.81 3.06
C GLU A 89 15.94 5.47 3.73
N MET A 90 16.59 4.47 3.16
CA MET A 90 16.46 3.05 3.42
C MET A 90 16.95 2.60 4.81
N VAL A 91 17.19 3.47 5.78
CA VAL A 91 17.97 3.11 6.98
C VAL A 91 17.24 2.12 7.90
N MET A 92 15.91 2.14 7.99
CA MET A 92 15.15 1.16 8.78
C MET A 92 14.72 -0.10 8.01
N MET A 93 15.13 -0.22 6.75
CA MET A 93 14.62 -1.20 5.81
C MET A 93 15.70 -2.18 5.30
N VAL A 94 16.98 -1.85 5.51
CA VAL A 94 18.15 -2.68 5.19
C VAL A 94 18.14 -4.03 5.93
N LEU A 95 17.39 -4.18 7.02
CA LEU A 95 17.23 -5.50 7.66
C LEU A 95 16.27 -6.45 6.92
N MET A 96 15.48 -6.00 5.93
CA MET A 96 14.37 -6.77 5.34
C MET A 96 14.22 -6.70 3.80
N THR A 97 15.28 -6.47 3.03
CA THR A 97 15.29 -6.78 1.58
C THR A 97 14.33 -5.92 0.72
N LEU A 98 14.34 -4.58 0.86
CA LEU A 98 13.52 -3.67 0.04
C LEU A 98 14.32 -2.53 -0.60
N VAL A 99 15.53 -2.84 -1.09
CA VAL A 99 16.26 -1.96 -2.04
C VAL A 99 15.44 -1.75 -3.33
N SER A 100 14.56 -2.70 -3.68
CA SER A 100 13.77 -2.75 -4.91
C SER A 100 12.56 -1.81 -4.97
N VAL A 101 12.27 -1.02 -3.93
CA VAL A 101 11.10 -0.12 -3.92
C VAL A 101 11.42 1.24 -4.51
N VAL A 102 12.67 1.69 -4.40
CA VAL A 102 13.12 3.01 -4.87
C VAL A 102 13.84 2.89 -6.22
N LEU A 103 14.49 1.76 -6.46
CA LEU A 103 15.17 1.46 -7.71
C LEU A 103 14.38 0.48 -8.55
N ASN A 104 14.39 0.67 -9.87
CA ASN A 104 13.63 -0.18 -10.77
C ASN A 104 14.33 -1.54 -10.96
N GLY A 105 13.75 -2.59 -10.36
CA GLY A 105 14.42 -3.88 -10.16
C GLY A 105 14.89 -4.60 -11.43
N VAL A 106 14.24 -4.38 -12.57
CA VAL A 106 14.65 -4.98 -13.86
C VAL A 106 15.93 -4.34 -14.39
N GLN A 107 16.08 -3.03 -14.22
CA GLN A 107 17.21 -2.24 -14.70
C GLN A 107 18.42 -2.43 -13.79
N LEU A 108 18.22 -2.73 -12.50
CA LEU A 108 19.31 -3.02 -11.56
C LEU A 108 20.20 -4.18 -12.04
N GLN A 109 19.60 -5.26 -12.52
CA GLN A 109 20.34 -6.40 -13.02
C GLN A 109 21.13 -6.03 -14.28
N GLU A 110 20.52 -5.30 -15.21
CA GLU A 110 21.20 -4.80 -16.41
C GLU A 110 22.40 -3.91 -16.10
N VAL A 111 22.30 -3.03 -15.09
CA VAL A 111 23.42 -2.20 -14.64
C VAL A 111 24.54 -3.07 -14.08
N ARG A 112 24.22 -4.05 -13.24
CA ARG A 112 25.20 -4.98 -12.66
C ARG A 112 25.91 -5.81 -13.72
N ASP A 113 25.16 -6.33 -14.70
CA ASP A 113 25.69 -7.11 -15.81
C ASP A 113 26.60 -6.24 -16.70
N ALA A 114 26.20 -4.99 -16.96
CA ALA A 114 27.00 -4.03 -17.72
C ALA A 114 28.29 -3.65 -16.99
N ALA A 115 28.22 -3.43 -15.68
CA ALA A 115 29.37 -3.10 -14.85
C ALA A 115 30.39 -4.25 -14.80
N ALA A 116 29.91 -5.49 -14.69
CA ALA A 116 30.75 -6.69 -14.64
C ALA A 116 31.41 -7.03 -15.99
N ALA A 117 30.83 -6.61 -17.11
CA ALA A 117 31.34 -6.91 -18.44
C ALA A 117 32.62 -6.09 -18.77
N PRO A 118 33.75 -6.74 -19.14
CA PRO A 118 35.04 -6.05 -19.31
C PRO A 118 35.14 -5.20 -20.60
N ASP A 119 34.26 -5.44 -21.56
CA ASP A 119 34.19 -4.77 -22.87
C ASP A 119 33.01 -3.78 -22.97
N THR A 120 32.30 -3.57 -21.87
CA THR A 120 31.10 -2.73 -21.80
C THR A 120 31.33 -1.58 -20.83
N LEU A 121 30.97 -0.35 -21.22
CA LEU A 121 31.00 0.82 -20.37
C LEU A 121 29.58 1.16 -19.89
N ALA A 122 29.34 1.09 -18.58
CA ALA A 122 28.06 1.36 -17.94
C ALA A 122 28.03 2.80 -17.40
N ILE A 123 27.15 3.63 -17.96
CA ILE A 123 27.13 5.08 -17.73
C ILE A 123 25.76 5.51 -17.22
N LEU A 124 25.73 6.34 -16.17
CA LEU A 124 24.56 7.15 -15.85
C LEU A 124 24.64 8.47 -16.62
N LEU A 125 23.60 8.81 -17.38
CA LEU A 125 23.52 10.08 -18.10
C LEU A 125 22.20 10.78 -17.79
N THR A 126 22.25 11.86 -17.00
CA THR A 126 21.06 12.56 -16.51
C THR A 126 21.03 14.04 -16.85
N GLY A 127 19.82 14.58 -16.97
CA GLY A 127 19.57 16.01 -17.08
C GLY A 127 19.70 16.79 -15.78
N ARG A 128 19.89 16.11 -14.63
CA ARG A 128 20.11 16.75 -13.32
C ARG A 128 21.43 17.49 -13.29
N LEU A 129 21.45 18.68 -12.69
CA LEU A 129 22.62 19.56 -12.69
C LEU A 129 23.73 19.04 -11.76
N ARG A 130 24.95 18.91 -12.27
CA ARG A 130 26.12 18.38 -11.55
C ARG A 130 26.40 19.12 -10.25
N SER A 131 26.39 20.46 -10.29
CA SER A 131 26.68 21.32 -9.13
C SER A 131 25.69 21.16 -7.98
N VAL A 132 24.51 20.59 -8.22
CA VAL A 132 23.46 20.40 -7.21
C VAL A 132 23.33 18.93 -6.80
N TYR A 133 23.43 18.01 -7.76
CA TYR A 133 23.01 16.62 -7.55
C TYR A 133 24.13 15.59 -7.49
N HIS A 134 25.38 15.94 -7.82
CA HIS A 134 26.45 14.95 -7.93
C HIS A 134 26.64 14.15 -6.63
N ALA A 135 26.79 14.85 -5.50
CA ALA A 135 26.97 14.21 -4.20
C ALA A 135 25.77 13.31 -3.85
N ARG A 136 24.54 13.81 -4.04
CA ARG A 136 23.33 13.09 -3.68
C ARG A 136 23.08 11.86 -4.55
N ILE A 137 23.27 11.96 -5.86
CA ILE A 137 23.10 10.83 -6.77
C ILE A 137 24.18 9.76 -6.49
N ALA A 138 25.43 10.17 -6.21
CA ALA A 138 26.49 9.23 -5.86
C ALA A 138 26.17 8.46 -4.57
N GLU A 139 25.63 9.14 -3.55
CA GLU A 139 25.16 8.54 -2.30
C GLU A 139 24.04 7.50 -2.56
N LEU A 140 22.98 7.89 -3.28
CA LEU A 140 21.86 7.00 -3.63
C LEU A 140 22.30 5.75 -4.41
N LEU A 141 23.25 5.90 -5.33
CA LEU A 141 23.81 4.77 -6.07
C LEU A 141 24.64 3.85 -5.16
N SER A 142 25.39 4.42 -4.20
CA SER A 142 26.18 3.63 -3.24
C SER A 142 25.29 2.83 -2.28
N GLU A 143 24.18 3.40 -1.81
CA GLU A 143 23.18 2.71 -1.00
C GLU A 143 22.48 1.57 -1.75
N GLY A 144 22.28 1.75 -3.06
CA GLY A 144 21.72 0.74 -3.95
C GLY A 144 22.71 -0.33 -4.43
N GLU A 145 23.97 -0.28 -3.97
CA GLU A 145 25.08 -1.11 -4.47
C GLU A 145 25.21 -1.08 -6.00
N LEU A 146 24.92 0.08 -6.62
CA LEU A 146 25.00 0.30 -8.05
C LEU A 146 26.36 0.88 -8.42
N GLN A 147 27.16 0.05 -9.08
CA GLN A 147 28.52 0.39 -9.50
C GLN A 147 28.54 0.74 -10.98
N LEU A 148 28.40 2.02 -11.31
CA LEU A 148 28.55 2.53 -12.67
C LEU A 148 29.98 3.00 -12.92
N ASP A 149 30.46 2.84 -14.15
CA ASP A 149 31.82 3.25 -14.54
C ASP A 149 31.95 4.78 -14.61
N LEU A 150 30.88 5.47 -15.03
CA LEU A 150 30.87 6.92 -15.20
C LEU A 150 29.51 7.55 -14.86
N LEU A 151 29.55 8.71 -14.20
CA LEU A 151 28.38 9.52 -13.88
C LEU A 151 28.45 10.84 -14.65
N ILE A 152 27.60 11.00 -15.65
CA ILE A 152 27.49 12.21 -16.46
C ILE A 152 26.22 12.96 -16.06
N LEU A 153 26.40 14.07 -15.35
CA LEU A 153 25.33 14.98 -14.95
C LEU A 153 25.42 16.24 -15.80
N ARG A 154 24.28 16.92 -15.99
CA ARG A 154 24.22 18.16 -16.77
C ARG A 154 25.10 19.24 -16.17
N GLU A 155 25.84 19.94 -17.01
CA GLU A 155 26.59 21.14 -16.67
C GLU A 155 25.96 22.36 -17.35
N HIS A 156 26.03 23.54 -16.73
CA HIS A 156 25.51 24.77 -17.34
C HIS A 156 26.44 25.21 -18.47
N HIS A 157 25.90 25.27 -19.70
CA HIS A 157 26.65 25.71 -20.86
C HIS A 157 25.71 26.34 -21.91
N ASP A 158 25.97 27.57 -22.33
CA ASP A 158 25.07 28.34 -23.21
C ASP A 158 24.84 27.68 -24.57
N ALA A 159 25.86 27.01 -25.10
CA ALA A 159 25.76 26.28 -26.36
C ALA A 159 24.88 25.01 -26.30
N LEU A 160 24.53 24.52 -25.11
CA LEU A 160 23.72 23.31 -24.90
C LEU A 160 22.46 23.65 -24.06
N PRO A 161 21.52 24.41 -24.64
CA PRO A 161 20.39 24.98 -23.90
C PRO A 161 19.40 23.92 -23.40
N SER A 162 19.30 22.78 -24.09
CA SER A 162 18.37 21.70 -23.74
C SER A 162 19.07 20.46 -23.18
N THR A 163 18.38 19.75 -22.30
CA THR A 163 18.84 18.46 -21.76
C THR A 163 19.14 17.46 -22.88
N MET A 164 18.33 17.42 -23.93
CA MET A 164 18.55 16.52 -25.06
C MET A 164 19.86 16.86 -25.81
N MET A 165 20.11 18.14 -26.11
CA MET A 165 21.36 18.53 -26.77
C MET A 165 22.59 18.19 -25.92
N PHE A 166 22.50 18.41 -24.61
CA PHE A 166 23.56 18.00 -23.68
C PHE A 166 23.81 16.48 -23.74
N LYS A 167 22.76 15.66 -23.64
CA LYS A 167 22.90 14.20 -23.70
C LYS A 167 23.49 13.73 -25.04
N GLN A 168 23.02 14.26 -26.16
CA GLN A 168 23.56 13.94 -27.50
C GLN A 168 25.02 14.36 -27.64
N HIS A 169 25.39 15.54 -27.12
CA HIS A 169 26.78 16.00 -27.13
C HIS A 169 27.70 15.11 -26.30
N ALA A 170 27.28 14.72 -25.09
CA ALA A 170 28.02 13.78 -24.25
C ALA A 170 28.24 12.43 -24.96
N ILE A 171 27.22 11.90 -25.65
CA ILE A 171 27.34 10.67 -26.45
C ILE A 171 28.33 10.85 -27.61
N HIS A 172 28.29 11.99 -28.31
CA HIS A 172 29.27 12.27 -29.35
C HIS A 172 30.71 12.32 -28.81
N CYS A 173 30.94 12.97 -27.66
CA CYS A 173 32.24 12.99 -27.00
C CYS A 173 32.72 11.58 -26.63
N LEU A 174 31.84 10.77 -26.05
CA LEU A 174 32.12 9.36 -25.72
C LEU A 174 32.54 8.55 -26.96
N LEU A 175 31.78 8.63 -28.05
CA LEU A 175 32.06 7.88 -29.27
C LEU A 175 33.29 8.38 -30.04
N ASN A 176 33.70 9.63 -29.83
CA ASN A 176 34.95 10.15 -30.41
C ASN A 176 36.18 9.62 -29.66
N LEU A 177 36.09 9.46 -28.34
CA LEU A 177 37.16 8.88 -27.53
C LEU A 177 37.23 7.36 -27.65
N LEU A 178 36.08 6.70 -27.57
CA LEU A 178 35.96 5.25 -27.60
C LEU A 178 35.88 4.79 -29.06
N ALA A 179 36.98 4.95 -29.81
CA ALA A 179 37.02 4.71 -31.25
C ALA A 179 36.64 3.27 -31.67
N HIS A 180 36.70 2.31 -30.74
CA HIS A 180 36.33 0.91 -30.96
C HIS A 180 34.90 0.58 -30.52
N ALA A 181 34.20 1.50 -29.87
CA ALA A 181 32.82 1.29 -29.45
C ALA A 181 31.88 1.50 -30.64
N ASP A 182 31.23 0.42 -31.06
CA ASP A 182 30.30 0.39 -32.19
C ASP A 182 28.89 -0.07 -31.79
N GLU A 183 28.67 -0.42 -30.53
CA GLU A 183 27.36 -0.73 -29.96
C GLU A 183 26.96 0.27 -28.87
N LEU A 184 25.77 0.86 -28.99
CA LEU A 184 25.21 1.79 -27.99
C LEU A 184 23.76 1.41 -27.65
N THR A 185 23.48 1.21 -26.37
CA THR A 185 22.12 1.01 -25.84
C THR A 185 21.77 2.08 -24.82
N ILE A 186 20.60 2.69 -24.96
CA ILE A 186 20.12 3.78 -24.08
C ILE A 186 18.80 3.37 -23.41
N TRP A 187 18.71 3.46 -22.08
CA TRP A 187 17.47 3.30 -21.32
C TRP A 187 16.90 4.69 -20.98
N GLU A 188 15.66 4.97 -21.40
CA GLU A 188 15.01 6.27 -21.20
C GLU A 188 13.50 6.08 -20.97
N ASP A 189 12.95 6.79 -19.98
CA ASP A 189 11.53 6.70 -19.59
C ASP A 189 10.63 7.63 -20.40
N ARG A 190 11.18 8.74 -20.90
CA ARG A 190 10.40 9.76 -21.62
C ARG A 190 10.27 9.40 -23.08
N GLU A 191 9.05 9.08 -23.49
CA GLU A 191 8.71 8.76 -24.89
C GLU A 191 9.26 9.77 -25.91
N HIS A 192 9.14 11.07 -25.63
CA HIS A 192 9.67 12.12 -26.53
C HIS A 192 11.21 12.15 -26.60
N HIS A 193 11.91 11.79 -25.53
CA HIS A 193 13.36 11.63 -25.56
C HIS A 193 13.77 10.35 -26.27
N ALA A 194 13.08 9.24 -26.01
CA ALA A 194 13.33 7.97 -26.66
C ALA A 194 13.25 8.09 -28.19
N VAL A 195 12.21 8.73 -28.72
CA VAL A 195 12.06 8.99 -30.17
C VAL A 195 13.19 9.86 -30.73
N GLN A 196 13.66 10.85 -29.97
CA GLN A 196 14.80 11.68 -30.40
C GLN A 196 16.11 10.90 -30.38
N PHE A 197 16.32 10.03 -29.38
CA PHE A 197 17.47 9.15 -29.35
C PHE A 197 17.43 8.12 -30.48
N GLU A 198 16.28 7.54 -30.80
CA GLU A 198 16.14 6.62 -31.94
C GLU A 198 16.58 7.29 -33.25
N ARG A 199 16.14 8.53 -33.49
CA ARG A 199 16.57 9.31 -34.68
C ARG A 199 18.06 9.62 -34.66
N PHE A 200 18.59 9.97 -33.49
CA PHE A 200 20.00 10.27 -33.29
C PHE A 200 20.91 9.06 -33.49
N LEU A 201 20.52 7.89 -32.97
CA LEU A 201 21.25 6.64 -33.18
C LEU A 201 21.19 6.22 -34.65
N ALA A 202 20.06 6.40 -35.32
CA ALA A 202 19.94 6.14 -36.76
C ALA A 202 20.88 7.04 -37.59
N SER A 203 21.06 8.32 -37.24
CA SER A 203 22.04 9.18 -37.93
C SER A 203 23.47 8.72 -37.70
N LEU A 204 23.82 8.31 -36.48
CA LEU A 204 25.15 7.76 -36.17
C LEU A 204 25.42 6.45 -36.92
N GLN A 205 24.42 5.59 -37.07
CA GLN A 205 24.52 4.37 -37.87
C GLN A 205 24.68 4.68 -39.38
N ALA A 206 23.95 5.66 -39.90
CA ALA A 206 24.09 6.12 -41.29
C ALA A 206 25.50 6.67 -41.57
N GLU A 207 26.10 7.35 -40.59
CA GLU A 207 27.48 7.83 -40.62
C GLU A 207 28.53 6.74 -40.36
N ARG A 208 28.11 5.47 -40.18
CA ARG A 208 28.95 4.33 -39.84
C ARG A 208 29.77 4.54 -38.56
N ARG A 209 29.26 5.35 -37.63
CA ARG A 209 29.84 5.55 -36.29
C ARG A 209 29.43 4.45 -35.32
N LEU A 210 28.29 3.81 -35.55
CA LEU A 210 27.80 2.67 -34.79
C LEU A 210 27.39 1.55 -35.74
N ALA A 211 27.72 0.31 -35.37
CA ALA A 211 27.13 -0.88 -35.97
C ALA A 211 25.70 -1.08 -35.44
N THR A 212 25.53 -0.96 -34.12
CA THR A 212 24.24 -1.20 -33.45
C THR A 212 23.89 -0.04 -32.52
N GLY A 213 22.70 0.53 -32.71
CA GLY A 213 22.11 1.52 -31.81
C GLY A 213 20.72 1.08 -31.36
N ALA A 214 20.47 1.04 -30.06
CA ALA A 214 19.17 0.66 -29.50
C ALA A 214 18.71 1.63 -28.40
N VAL A 215 17.40 1.89 -28.37
CA VAL A 215 16.75 2.61 -27.27
C VAL A 215 15.76 1.67 -26.59
N VAL A 216 16.00 1.41 -25.30
CA VAL A 216 15.10 0.65 -24.44
C VAL A 216 14.16 1.63 -23.76
N ARG A 217 12.90 1.64 -24.20
CA ARG A 217 11.86 2.48 -23.60
C ARG A 217 11.46 1.90 -22.25
N VAL A 218 11.69 2.66 -21.19
CA VAL A 218 11.32 2.25 -19.84
C VAL A 218 9.94 2.79 -19.53
N ALA A 219 9.02 1.93 -19.07
CA ALA A 219 7.73 2.39 -18.61
C ALA A 219 7.94 3.27 -17.35
N PRO A 220 7.51 4.55 -17.35
CA PRO A 220 7.72 5.41 -16.20
C PRO A 220 6.91 4.90 -15.03
N ALA A 221 7.59 4.55 -13.95
CA ALA A 221 6.95 4.21 -12.68
C ALA A 221 6.69 5.49 -11.90
N ILE A 222 5.50 6.07 -12.13
CA ILE A 222 5.10 7.34 -11.54
C ILE A 222 4.93 7.19 -10.03
N SER A 223 5.76 7.91 -9.27
CA SER A 223 5.62 8.05 -7.83
C SER A 223 5.23 9.50 -7.47
N TYR A 224 4.52 9.66 -6.35
CA TYR A 224 4.15 10.96 -5.80
C TYR A 224 4.59 11.02 -4.34
N MET A 225 4.97 12.21 -3.88
CA MET A 225 5.29 12.43 -2.47
C MET A 225 4.03 12.35 -1.60
N GLU A 226 4.20 12.17 -0.29
CA GLU A 226 3.10 12.33 0.64
C GLU A 226 2.54 13.75 0.54
N ARG A 227 1.20 13.90 0.47
CA ARG A 227 0.51 15.20 0.34
C ARG A 227 1.08 16.30 1.25
N ARG A 228 1.38 16.00 2.51
CA ARG A 228 1.93 16.98 3.47
C ARG A 228 3.35 17.43 3.08
N LEU A 229 4.21 16.48 2.74
CA LEU A 229 5.60 16.75 2.35
C LEU A 229 5.64 17.48 1.00
N GLU A 230 4.83 17.05 0.05
CA GLU A 230 4.71 17.70 -1.26
C GLU A 230 4.25 19.16 -1.12
N THR A 231 3.19 19.40 -0.35
CA THR A 231 2.72 20.76 -0.08
C THR A 231 3.79 21.61 0.57
N ARG A 232 4.53 21.06 1.55
CA ARG A 232 5.63 21.77 2.19
C ARG A 232 6.75 22.10 1.21
N LEU A 233 7.15 21.16 0.35
CA LEU A 233 8.18 21.40 -0.66
C LEU A 233 7.75 22.47 -1.65
N VAL A 234 6.55 22.35 -2.24
CA VAL A 234 6.02 23.30 -3.21
C VAL A 234 5.89 24.70 -2.61
N GLN A 235 5.37 24.82 -1.39
CA GLN A 235 5.29 26.10 -0.68
C GLN A 235 6.68 26.73 -0.50
N THR A 236 7.67 25.92 -0.15
CA THR A 236 9.05 26.38 0.04
C THR A 236 9.66 26.85 -1.29
N LEU A 237 9.53 26.07 -2.36
CA LEU A 237 10.03 26.44 -3.69
C LEU A 237 9.39 27.74 -4.21
N ILE A 238 8.09 27.91 -4.01
CA ILE A 238 7.38 29.12 -4.41
C ILE A 238 7.81 30.32 -3.56
N ALA A 239 7.94 30.16 -2.25
CA ALA A 239 8.39 31.23 -1.36
C ALA A 239 9.80 31.72 -1.73
N GLU A 240 10.73 30.80 -1.98
CA GLU A 240 12.09 31.12 -2.41
C GLU A 240 12.13 31.76 -3.81
N ARG A 241 11.30 31.28 -4.74
CA ARG A 241 11.16 31.92 -6.05
C ARG A 241 10.59 33.33 -5.94
N ASN A 242 9.60 33.55 -5.08
CA ASN A 242 9.00 34.88 -4.86
C ASN A 242 9.96 35.84 -4.16
N ALA A 243 10.82 35.33 -3.26
CA ALA A 243 11.89 36.12 -2.66
C ALA A 243 12.92 36.57 -3.72
N ARG A 244 13.22 35.73 -4.72
CA ARG A 244 14.10 36.08 -5.85
C ARG A 244 13.47 37.03 -6.86
N LEU A 245 12.15 36.97 -7.05
CA LEU A 245 11.40 37.73 -8.06
C LEU A 245 10.19 38.43 -7.43
N PRO A 246 10.40 39.50 -6.64
CA PRO A 246 9.34 40.17 -5.87
C PRO A 246 8.27 40.79 -6.78
N ASP A 247 8.66 41.28 -7.97
CA ASP A 247 7.76 41.95 -8.91
C ASP A 247 6.86 40.97 -9.70
N GLN A 248 7.06 39.65 -9.57
CA GLN A 248 6.34 38.64 -10.34
C GLN A 248 5.70 37.58 -9.46
N GLN A 249 5.14 37.92 -8.29
CA GLN A 249 4.71 36.92 -7.31
C GLN A 249 3.87 35.77 -7.90
N LEU A 250 4.34 34.54 -7.69
CA LEU A 250 3.61 33.33 -8.01
C LEU A 250 2.75 32.94 -6.81
N GLN A 251 1.44 32.86 -7.02
CA GLN A 251 0.50 32.36 -6.01
C GLN A 251 0.36 30.84 -6.10
N LEU A 252 0.11 30.21 -4.95
CA LEU A 252 -0.14 28.77 -4.88
C LEU A 252 -1.47 28.45 -5.56
N ALA A 253 -1.41 27.95 -6.80
CA ALA A 253 -2.59 27.46 -7.53
C ALA A 253 -2.85 25.99 -7.17
N THR A 254 -3.50 25.74 -6.04
CA THR A 254 -4.04 24.42 -5.70
C THR A 254 -5.24 24.10 -6.57
N ARG A 255 -5.46 22.82 -6.86
CA ARG A 255 -6.72 22.39 -7.47
C ARG A 255 -7.86 22.66 -6.48
N ILE A 256 -8.91 23.34 -6.93
CA ILE A 256 -10.10 23.57 -6.10
C ILE A 256 -10.79 22.20 -5.92
N GLU A 257 -10.60 21.57 -4.77
CA GLU A 257 -11.30 20.32 -4.41
C GLU A 257 -12.78 20.58 -4.06
N SER A 258 -13.13 21.81 -3.68
CA SER A 258 -14.49 22.26 -3.37
C SER A 258 -14.65 23.77 -3.59
N ALA A 259 -15.74 24.19 -4.23
CA ALA A 259 -16.13 25.59 -4.32
C ALA A 259 -17.19 25.90 -3.26
N LEU A 260 -16.96 26.92 -2.44
CA LEU A 260 -17.94 27.41 -1.48
C LEU A 260 -18.78 28.49 -2.18
N LEU A 261 -20.08 28.26 -2.35
CA LEU A 261 -20.98 29.26 -2.91
C LEU A 261 -21.47 30.17 -1.77
N GLN A 262 -20.94 31.38 -1.68
CA GLN A 262 -21.52 32.42 -0.81
C GLN A 262 -22.73 33.02 -1.50
N LEU A 263 -23.91 32.67 -1.01
CA LEU A 263 -25.16 33.33 -1.39
C LEU A 263 -25.36 34.55 -0.51
N ASN A 264 -25.62 35.72 -1.13
CA ASN A 264 -26.03 36.88 -0.37
C ASN A 264 -27.43 36.64 0.26
N PRO A 265 -27.79 37.37 1.33
CA PRO A 265 -29.05 37.13 2.05
C PRO A 265 -30.28 37.17 1.15
N ALA A 266 -30.31 38.04 0.13
CA ALA A 266 -31.41 38.14 -0.82
C ALA A 266 -31.56 36.90 -1.71
N SER A 267 -30.44 36.34 -2.21
CA SER A 267 -30.43 35.12 -3.03
C SER A 267 -30.84 33.90 -2.20
N LEU A 268 -30.41 33.87 -0.94
CA LEU A 268 -30.80 32.83 0.00
C LEU A 268 -32.29 32.92 0.34
N GLN A 269 -32.81 34.12 0.61
CA GLN A 269 -34.23 34.36 0.84
C GLN A 269 -35.08 33.98 -0.38
N TYR A 270 -34.61 34.28 -1.59
CA TYR A 270 -35.27 33.86 -2.83
C TYR A 270 -35.33 32.33 -2.95
N LEU A 271 -34.21 31.64 -2.70
CA LEU A 271 -34.15 30.18 -2.73
C LEU A 271 -35.03 29.55 -1.64
N CYS A 272 -34.98 30.05 -0.41
CA CYS A 272 -35.83 29.60 0.69
C CYS A 272 -37.32 29.82 0.38
N GLY A 273 -37.68 30.97 -0.22
CA GLY A 273 -39.04 31.23 -0.70
C GLY A 273 -39.47 30.29 -1.82
N TYR A 274 -38.58 30.03 -2.79
CA TYR A 274 -38.84 29.13 -3.92
C TYR A 274 -39.09 27.69 -3.47
N TYR A 275 -38.31 27.20 -2.50
CA TYR A 275 -38.45 25.85 -1.94
C TYR A 275 -39.39 25.76 -0.73
N GLY A 276 -39.96 26.88 -0.28
CA GLY A 276 -40.89 26.93 0.86
C GLY A 276 -40.25 26.60 2.21
N VAL A 277 -38.95 26.86 2.37
CA VAL A 277 -38.21 26.66 3.62
C VAL A 277 -38.31 27.93 4.47
N PRO A 278 -38.90 27.89 5.67
CA PRO A 278 -39.00 29.06 6.54
C PRO A 278 -37.62 29.45 7.09
N MET A 279 -37.26 30.74 6.96
CA MET A 279 -35.97 31.30 7.40
C MET A 279 -35.78 31.31 8.93
N ASP A 280 -36.88 31.17 9.67
CA ASP A 280 -36.92 31.44 11.12
C ASP A 280 -36.77 30.18 11.98
N ALA A 281 -36.46 29.03 11.37
CA ALA A 281 -36.19 27.79 12.08
C ALA A 281 -34.83 27.88 12.81
N ARG A 282 -34.79 28.68 13.89
CA ARG A 282 -33.75 28.53 14.92
C ARG A 282 -33.86 27.11 15.46
N SER A 283 -32.78 26.36 15.37
CA SER A 283 -32.65 25.07 16.05
C SER A 283 -32.69 25.29 17.57
N SER A 284 -33.88 25.32 18.13
CA SER A 284 -34.07 25.00 19.54
C SER A 284 -33.96 23.48 19.66
N ASP A 285 -32.95 23.05 20.42
CA ASP A 285 -32.57 21.69 20.75
C ASP A 285 -31.76 20.93 19.68
N GLY A 286 -30.53 20.58 20.07
CA GLY A 286 -29.49 19.96 19.25
C GLY A 286 -29.71 18.48 18.96
N ASP A 287 -30.92 18.09 18.55
CA ASP A 287 -31.19 16.79 17.93
C ASP A 287 -31.59 17.03 16.47
N GLY A 288 -30.77 16.52 15.55
CA GLY A 288 -30.88 16.73 14.10
C GLY A 288 -32.04 15.99 13.45
N ASP A 289 -33.28 16.29 13.83
CA ASP A 289 -34.47 15.85 13.12
C ASP A 289 -34.85 16.84 12.01
N GLY A 290 -34.67 16.42 10.76
CA GLY A 290 -34.97 17.25 9.58
C GLY A 290 -36.43 17.67 9.46
N VAL A 291 -36.66 18.84 8.87
CA VAL A 291 -37.97 19.44 8.63
C VAL A 291 -38.80 18.60 7.65
N ALA A 292 -40.00 18.18 8.08
CA ALA A 292 -40.96 17.48 7.23
C ALA A 292 -41.79 18.47 6.41
N ILE A 293 -41.90 18.25 5.08
CA ILE A 293 -42.79 19.04 4.22
C ILE A 293 -44.17 18.35 4.17
N PRO A 294 -45.28 19.08 4.39
CA PRO A 294 -46.63 18.51 4.33
C PRO A 294 -46.98 17.94 2.94
N GLU A 295 -47.62 16.77 2.92
CA GLU A 295 -48.01 16.02 1.71
C GLU A 295 -48.99 16.80 0.79
N SER A 296 -49.64 17.83 1.35
CA SER A 296 -50.55 18.74 0.64
C SER A 296 -49.86 19.62 -0.39
N LYS A 297 -48.52 19.73 -0.36
CA LYS A 297 -47.74 20.59 -1.27
C LYS A 297 -47.30 19.91 -2.57
N PHE A 298 -47.46 18.60 -2.70
CA PHE A 298 -47.09 17.85 -3.92
C PHE A 298 -48.20 17.88 -4.97
N SER A 299 -47.82 18.03 -6.24
CA SER A 299 -48.77 17.99 -7.35
C SER A 299 -49.25 16.55 -7.61
N ASP A 300 -50.38 16.41 -8.29
CA ASP A 300 -50.92 15.08 -8.62
C ASP A 300 -50.04 14.30 -9.61
N ALA A 301 -49.11 14.96 -10.32
CA ALA A 301 -48.10 14.29 -11.13
C ALA A 301 -47.03 13.63 -10.26
N ASP A 302 -46.56 14.32 -9.21
CA ASP A 302 -45.59 13.80 -8.25
C ASP A 302 -46.18 12.60 -7.48
N ARG A 303 -47.45 12.69 -7.09
CA ARG A 303 -48.17 11.60 -6.39
C ARG A 303 -48.32 10.33 -7.22
N ARG A 304 -48.35 10.44 -8.55
CA ARG A 304 -48.46 9.27 -9.47
C ARG A 304 -47.12 8.58 -9.69
N GLN A 305 -46.01 9.32 -9.61
CA GLN A 305 -44.68 8.77 -9.83
C GLN A 305 -44.15 7.99 -8.60
N PHE A 306 -44.62 8.29 -7.38
CA PHE A 306 -44.05 7.75 -6.14
C PHE A 306 -44.95 6.81 -5.31
N GLY A 307 -46.19 6.54 -5.74
CA GLY A 307 -47.09 5.56 -5.10
C GLY A 307 -47.76 6.06 -3.81
N ARG A 308 -49.03 5.69 -3.57
CA ARG A 308 -49.80 6.16 -2.40
C ARG A 308 -49.47 5.37 -1.13
N GLY A 309 -49.14 6.05 -0.03
CA GLY A 309 -49.22 5.48 1.33
C GLY A 309 -47.96 5.53 2.21
N GLY A 310 -47.02 6.46 2.02
CA GLY A 310 -45.84 6.61 2.90
C GLY A 310 -45.60 8.05 3.33
N THR A 311 -45.16 8.26 4.58
CA THR A 311 -44.59 9.54 5.01
C THR A 311 -43.20 9.72 4.40
N TRP A 312 -43.01 10.78 3.60
CA TRP A 312 -41.77 11.03 2.87
C TRP A 312 -40.88 12.04 3.60
N LYS A 313 -39.65 11.64 3.98
CA LYS A 313 -38.56 12.56 4.32
C LYS A 313 -37.73 12.81 3.07
N VAL A 314 -37.74 14.05 2.55
CA VAL A 314 -36.85 14.46 1.46
C VAL A 314 -35.45 14.62 2.05
N LEU A 315 -34.55 13.66 1.77
CA LEU A 315 -33.13 13.79 2.06
C LEU A 315 -32.51 14.73 1.01
N LEU A 316 -32.54 16.03 1.27
CA LEU A 316 -31.53 16.93 0.71
C LEU A 316 -30.18 16.46 1.26
N PHE A 317 -29.16 16.36 0.40
CA PHE A 317 -27.78 16.06 0.80
C PHE A 317 -27.40 16.84 2.06
N PRO A 318 -26.57 16.31 2.98
CA PRO A 318 -26.27 17.01 4.23
C PRO A 318 -25.41 18.23 3.90
N VAL A 319 -26.10 19.36 3.74
CA VAL A 319 -25.50 20.67 3.66
C VAL A 319 -25.55 21.21 5.08
N ASP A 320 -24.37 21.37 5.69
CA ASP A 320 -24.30 21.90 7.04
C ASP A 320 -24.31 23.43 6.93
N PHE A 321 -25.31 24.05 7.55
CA PHE A 321 -25.48 25.50 7.52
C PHE A 321 -25.03 26.05 8.87
N ARG A 322 -23.97 26.88 8.87
CA ARG A 322 -23.57 27.64 10.06
C ARG A 322 -23.91 29.10 9.90
N TYR A 323 -24.72 29.62 10.83
CA TYR A 323 -25.11 31.02 10.91
C TYR A 323 -24.35 31.70 12.05
N ASP A 324 -23.62 32.79 11.76
CA ASP A 324 -22.86 33.55 12.76
C ASP A 324 -23.24 35.05 12.75
N GLY A 325 -24.55 35.33 12.76
CA GLY A 325 -25.07 36.70 12.85
C GLY A 325 -25.23 37.42 11.51
N ASP A 326 -24.17 37.48 10.71
CA ASP A 326 -24.13 38.23 9.43
C ASP A 326 -23.74 37.37 8.21
N ARG A 327 -23.43 36.09 8.41
CA ARG A 327 -22.97 35.17 7.37
C ARG A 327 -23.57 33.78 7.56
N ILE A 328 -23.99 33.17 6.45
CA ILE A 328 -24.31 31.73 6.38
C ILE A 328 -23.21 31.04 5.61
N THR A 329 -22.52 30.13 6.28
CA THR A 329 -21.54 29.25 5.66
C THR A 329 -22.24 27.96 5.25
N VAL A 330 -22.24 27.67 3.96
CA VAL A 330 -22.84 26.47 3.39
C VAL A 330 -21.73 25.46 3.13
N GLU A 331 -21.56 24.50 4.03
CA GLU A 331 -20.57 23.44 3.86
C GLU A 331 -21.24 22.26 3.13
N LEU A 332 -20.96 22.13 1.83
CA LEU A 332 -21.34 20.94 1.05
C LEU A 332 -20.54 19.75 1.54
N MET A 333 -21.00 19.08 2.59
CA MET A 333 -20.36 17.88 3.09
C MET A 333 -20.69 16.71 2.14
N MET A 334 -19.71 16.28 1.35
CA MET A 334 -19.69 14.88 0.88
C MET A 334 -19.34 13.93 2.05
N LYS A 335 -20.13 13.99 3.13
CA LYS A 335 -20.11 12.99 4.21
C LYS A 335 -21.29 12.05 4.02
N GLN A 336 -21.01 10.76 4.12
CA GLN A 336 -22.03 9.71 4.06
C GLN A 336 -23.05 9.88 5.21
N PRO A 337 -24.33 9.53 5.00
CA PRO A 337 -25.27 9.46 6.11
C PRO A 337 -24.92 8.25 6.98
N TYR A 338 -24.79 8.46 8.29
CA TYR A 338 -24.83 7.40 9.29
C TYR A 338 -26.27 7.26 9.79
N LEU A 339 -26.73 6.02 9.94
CA LEU A 339 -27.94 5.70 10.70
C LEU A 339 -27.50 5.43 12.14
N LEU A 340 -27.81 6.32 13.07
CA LEU A 340 -27.60 6.08 14.50
C LEU A 340 -28.85 5.37 15.03
N VAL A 341 -28.79 4.05 15.19
CA VAL A 341 -29.84 3.30 15.90
C VAL A 341 -29.46 3.27 17.38
N LYS A 342 -30.14 4.10 18.17
CA LYS A 342 -30.01 4.14 19.63
C LYS A 342 -30.81 2.97 20.22
N TYR A 343 -30.14 1.86 20.54
CA TYR A 343 -30.76 0.81 21.35
C TYR A 343 -30.71 1.20 22.83
N PRO A 344 -31.79 1.03 23.60
CA PRO A 344 -31.71 1.06 25.04
C PRO A 344 -31.16 -0.30 25.50
N LEU A 345 -29.83 -0.46 25.52
CA LEU A 345 -29.21 -1.62 26.16
C LEU A 345 -29.06 -1.36 27.67
N GLY A 346 -30.21 -1.30 28.34
CA GLY A 346 -30.28 -1.39 29.80
C GLY A 346 -30.50 -2.84 30.19
N ARG A 347 -29.49 -3.44 30.85
CA ARG A 347 -29.47 -4.79 31.45
C ARG A 347 -29.48 -5.97 30.47
N GLN A 348 -28.31 -6.57 30.29
CA GLN A 348 -28.02 -8.03 30.22
C GLN A 348 -26.77 -8.29 29.35
N LEU A 349 -25.59 -8.02 29.89
CA LEU A 349 -24.31 -8.57 29.42
C LEU A 349 -23.56 -9.20 30.60
N MET A 350 -24.29 -10.01 31.37
CA MET A 350 -23.80 -10.84 32.48
C MET A 350 -24.34 -12.30 32.40
N PRO A 351 -24.19 -13.02 31.26
CA PRO A 351 -24.13 -14.48 31.36
C PRO A 351 -22.86 -15.11 30.78
N PHE A 352 -22.06 -14.39 29.98
CA PHE A 352 -20.92 -15.02 29.31
C PHE A 352 -19.72 -15.29 30.23
N ALA A 353 -19.51 -14.47 31.26
CA ALA A 353 -18.47 -14.69 32.26
C ALA A 353 -18.84 -15.78 33.30
N ALA A 354 -20.13 -16.06 33.49
CA ALA A 354 -20.62 -17.08 34.44
C ALA A 354 -20.74 -18.48 33.82
N ALA A 355 -20.81 -18.59 32.49
CA ALA A 355 -20.76 -19.88 31.79
C ALA A 355 -19.36 -20.52 31.78
N LEU A 356 -18.30 -19.72 32.02
CA LEU A 356 -16.91 -20.18 32.17
C LEU A 356 -16.60 -20.80 33.54
N THR A 357 -17.56 -20.84 34.46
CA THR A 357 -17.37 -21.33 35.84
C THR A 357 -18.26 -22.52 36.20
N LEU A 358 -18.79 -23.25 35.21
CA LEU A 358 -19.45 -24.54 35.49
C LEU A 358 -18.38 -25.54 35.97
N PRO A 359 -18.54 -26.15 37.16
CA PRO A 359 -17.64 -27.20 37.60
C PRO A 359 -17.73 -28.39 36.62
N PRO A 360 -16.59 -28.98 36.22
CA PRO A 360 -16.61 -30.17 35.38
C PRO A 360 -17.33 -31.33 36.11
N PRO A 361 -17.96 -32.26 35.38
CA PRO A 361 -18.55 -33.46 35.97
C PRO A 361 -17.50 -34.25 36.78
N ASP A 362 -17.91 -34.76 37.94
CA ASP A 362 -17.02 -35.30 38.99
C ASP A 362 -16.11 -36.48 38.54
N ASP A 363 -16.39 -37.12 37.40
CA ASP A 363 -15.57 -38.21 36.83
C ASP A 363 -14.32 -37.73 36.06
N PHE A 364 -14.10 -36.41 35.90
CA PHE A 364 -12.96 -35.85 35.15
C PHE A 364 -11.70 -35.57 35.99
N ILE A 365 -11.73 -35.81 37.31
CA ILE A 365 -10.73 -35.30 38.26
C ILE A 365 -9.44 -36.16 38.34
N THR A 366 -9.38 -37.34 37.73
CA THR A 366 -8.25 -38.27 37.92
C THR A 366 -7.02 -38.01 37.05
N HIS A 367 -7.04 -37.04 36.13
CA HIS A 367 -5.86 -36.65 35.34
C HIS A 367 -5.66 -35.13 35.30
N GLY A 368 -5.03 -34.57 36.34
CA GLY A 368 -4.76 -33.13 36.55
C GLY A 368 -3.83 -32.42 35.55
N VAL A 369 -3.72 -32.92 34.33
CA VAL A 369 -2.81 -32.46 33.27
C VAL A 369 -3.24 -31.13 32.57
N PRO A 370 -4.53 -30.79 32.36
CA PRO A 370 -4.90 -29.64 31.51
C PRO A 370 -4.64 -28.27 32.15
N TYR A 371 -4.48 -28.23 33.48
CA TYR A 371 -4.24 -27.01 34.24
C TYR A 371 -2.76 -26.65 34.35
N LEU A 372 -1.86 -27.55 33.96
CA LEU A 372 -0.43 -27.28 33.95
C LEU A 372 -0.09 -26.29 32.83
N ASN A 373 0.79 -25.35 33.14
CA ASN A 373 1.48 -24.57 32.10
C ASN A 373 2.71 -25.34 31.57
N GLY A 374 3.26 -24.88 30.45
CA GLY A 374 4.40 -25.55 29.80
C GLY A 374 5.61 -25.78 30.72
N TYR A 375 5.88 -24.84 31.63
CA TYR A 375 6.96 -24.97 32.60
C TYR A 375 6.68 -26.07 33.62
N GLN A 376 5.50 -26.06 34.24
CA GLN A 376 5.09 -27.07 35.22
C GLN A 376 5.08 -28.47 34.60
N PHE A 377 4.60 -28.61 33.37
CA PHE A 377 4.58 -29.88 32.64
C PHE A 377 5.97 -30.48 32.41
N VAL A 378 6.96 -29.63 32.11
CA VAL A 378 8.37 -30.04 31.97
C VAL A 378 8.98 -30.37 33.33
N MET A 379 8.71 -29.55 34.35
CA MET A 379 9.27 -29.74 35.70
C MET A 379 8.71 -30.97 36.41
N GLU A 380 7.49 -31.40 36.12
CA GLU A 380 6.94 -32.65 36.67
C GLU A 380 7.76 -33.88 36.25
N ALA A 381 8.41 -33.84 35.09
CA ALA A 381 9.26 -34.92 34.59
C ALA A 381 10.73 -34.85 35.04
N HIS A 382 11.10 -33.94 35.96
CA HIS A 382 12.51 -33.74 36.35
C HIS A 382 13.23 -35.00 36.88
N ALA A 383 12.49 -35.96 37.42
CA ALA A 383 13.03 -37.21 37.93
C ALA A 383 13.39 -38.22 36.81
N ASP A 384 12.80 -38.11 35.62
CA ASP A 384 13.10 -38.95 34.45
C ASP A 384 13.72 -38.09 33.34
N THR A 385 15.04 -38.23 33.15
CA THR A 385 15.79 -37.45 32.17
C THR A 385 15.28 -37.63 30.74
N ALA A 386 14.78 -38.81 30.38
CA ALA A 386 14.29 -39.08 29.03
C ALA A 386 12.94 -38.39 28.80
N ALA A 387 12.01 -38.50 29.76
CA ALA A 387 10.72 -37.80 29.70
C ALA A 387 10.90 -36.28 29.75
N PHE A 388 11.79 -35.77 30.61
CA PHE A 388 12.13 -34.35 30.67
C PHE A 388 12.61 -33.81 29.32
N GLN A 389 13.53 -34.51 28.65
CA GLN A 389 14.03 -34.09 27.33
C GLN A 389 12.96 -34.10 26.24
N ARG A 390 12.05 -35.09 26.23
CA ARG A 390 10.93 -35.14 25.26
C ARG A 390 9.98 -33.97 25.47
N ARG A 391 9.52 -33.75 26.71
CA ARG A 391 8.62 -32.65 27.06
C ARG A 391 9.26 -31.28 26.79
N TYR A 392 10.53 -31.11 27.13
CA TYR A 392 11.27 -29.87 26.86
C TYR A 392 11.34 -29.55 25.36
N LYS A 393 11.67 -30.54 24.52
CA LYS A 393 11.69 -30.37 23.06
C LYS A 393 10.31 -30.00 22.51
N ALA A 394 9.25 -30.67 22.99
CA ALA A 394 7.88 -30.39 22.56
C ALA A 394 7.44 -28.95 22.92
N VAL A 395 7.66 -28.53 24.18
CA VAL A 395 7.33 -27.16 24.63
C VAL A 395 8.14 -26.12 23.87
N PHE A 396 9.44 -26.35 23.68
CA PHE A 396 10.31 -25.43 22.93
C PHE A 396 9.88 -25.31 21.47
N PHE A 397 9.55 -26.42 20.81
CA PHE A 397 9.06 -26.42 19.43
C PHE A 397 7.74 -25.66 19.30
N GLN A 398 6.79 -25.90 20.21
CA GLN A 398 5.53 -25.14 20.24
C GLN A 398 5.77 -23.64 20.42
N LEU A 399 6.64 -23.26 21.37
CA LEU A 399 6.98 -21.86 21.62
C LEU A 399 7.64 -21.21 20.41
N PHE A 400 8.53 -21.93 19.73
CA PHE A 400 9.16 -21.48 18.49
C PHE A 400 8.12 -21.21 17.39
N LEU A 401 7.20 -22.13 17.15
CA LEU A 401 6.12 -21.96 16.16
C LEU A 401 5.20 -20.79 16.51
N VAL A 402 4.75 -20.70 17.76
CA VAL A 402 3.92 -19.58 18.25
C VAL A 402 4.65 -18.25 18.08
N THR A 403 5.96 -18.21 18.30
CA THR A 403 6.77 -17.00 18.10
C THR A 403 6.80 -16.59 16.61
N ILE A 404 6.98 -17.54 15.69
CA ILE A 404 6.94 -17.25 14.25
C ILE A 404 5.57 -16.68 13.86
N ILE A 405 4.48 -17.34 14.27
CA ILE A 405 3.11 -16.92 13.99
C ILE A 405 2.86 -15.52 14.56
N LEU A 406 3.31 -15.25 15.79
CA LEU A 406 3.20 -13.94 16.41
C LEU A 406 3.97 -12.87 15.63
N CYS A 407 5.18 -13.16 15.14
CA CYS A 407 5.94 -12.23 14.30
C CYS A 407 5.20 -11.89 12.99
N VAL A 408 4.62 -12.89 12.33
CA VAL A 408 3.79 -12.68 11.12
C VAL A 408 2.56 -11.85 11.44
N PHE A 409 1.86 -12.17 12.53
CA PHE A 409 0.68 -11.46 12.98
C PHE A 409 0.98 -10.00 13.34
N VAL A 410 2.05 -9.73 14.09
CA VAL A 410 2.48 -8.38 14.46
C VAL A 410 2.83 -7.57 13.22
N ARG A 411 3.54 -8.15 12.25
CA ARG A 411 3.84 -7.50 10.96
C ARG A 411 2.55 -7.13 10.21
N ASN A 412 1.63 -8.07 10.07
CA ASN A 412 0.36 -7.84 9.37
C ASN A 412 -0.51 -6.81 10.10
N SER A 413 -0.57 -6.85 11.42
CA SER A 413 -1.26 -5.88 12.26
C SER A 413 -0.67 -4.48 12.14
N TYR A 414 0.66 -4.37 12.11
CA TYR A 414 1.35 -3.10 11.87
C TYR A 414 1.03 -2.52 10.49
N LEU A 415 1.02 -3.35 9.44
CA LEU A 415 0.64 -2.92 8.09
C LEU A 415 -0.84 -2.49 8.02
N ALA A 416 -1.73 -3.25 8.64
CA ALA A 416 -3.15 -2.92 8.74
C ALA A 416 -3.37 -1.59 9.49
N LEU A 417 -2.68 -1.40 10.62
CA LEU A 417 -2.71 -0.16 11.38
C LEU A 417 -2.19 1.03 10.56
N LYS A 418 -1.10 0.85 9.79
CA LYS A 418 -0.57 1.89 8.89
C LYS A 418 -1.59 2.28 7.82
N VAL A 419 -2.34 1.31 7.29
CA VAL A 419 -3.45 1.58 6.34
C VAL A 419 -4.59 2.32 7.02
N LEU A 420 -4.98 1.91 8.24
CA LEU A 420 -6.03 2.56 9.02
C LEU A 420 -5.68 4.01 9.38
N LEU A 421 -4.46 4.26 9.83
CA LEU A 421 -3.97 5.61 10.17
C LEU A 421 -3.95 6.53 8.93
N LYS A 422 -3.66 5.98 7.74
CA LYS A 422 -3.72 6.73 6.47
C LYS A 422 -5.14 6.99 5.98
N ALA A 423 -6.12 6.16 6.37
CA ALA A 423 -7.49 6.24 5.92
C ALA A 423 -8.49 6.00 7.08
N PRO A 424 -8.58 6.93 8.07
CA PRO A 424 -9.32 6.72 9.32
C PRO A 424 -10.84 6.55 9.14
N ARG A 425 -11.35 6.84 7.93
CA ARG A 425 -12.77 6.65 7.56
C ARG A 425 -13.06 5.31 6.91
N ARG A 426 -12.05 4.48 6.64
CA ARG A 426 -12.24 3.12 6.13
C ARG A 426 -12.27 2.19 7.34
N LEU A 427 -13.34 1.39 7.46
CA LEU A 427 -13.40 0.27 8.39
C LEU A 427 -12.28 -0.70 8.00
N ALA A 428 -11.12 -0.58 8.65
CA ALA A 428 -10.17 -1.67 8.73
C ALA A 428 -10.34 -2.25 10.12
N SER A 429 -10.90 -3.45 10.18
CA SER A 429 -11.06 -4.23 11.41
C SER A 429 -9.70 -4.66 11.92
N CYS A 430 -9.01 -3.74 12.61
CA CYS A 430 -7.87 -4.09 13.45
C CYS A 430 -8.43 -4.66 14.76
N VAL A 431 -8.73 -5.95 14.78
CA VAL A 431 -9.00 -6.62 16.05
C VAL A 431 -7.65 -6.89 16.70
N PHE A 432 -7.28 -6.00 17.61
CA PHE A 432 -6.12 -6.16 18.48
C PHE A 432 -6.39 -7.27 19.49
N ASN A 433 -6.07 -8.52 19.14
CA ASN A 433 -5.86 -9.56 20.14
C ASN A 433 -4.40 -9.51 20.61
N LEU A 434 -4.07 -8.44 21.33
CA LEU A 434 -2.86 -8.39 22.15
C LEU A 434 -3.24 -8.90 23.54
N PHE A 435 -3.33 -10.23 23.67
CA PHE A 435 -3.43 -10.84 25.00
C PHE A 435 -2.04 -10.81 25.63
N GLY A 436 -1.75 -9.71 26.30
CA GLY A 436 -0.71 -9.65 27.31
C GLY A 436 -1.23 -10.31 28.57
N SER A 437 -0.63 -11.42 28.97
CA SER A 437 -0.63 -11.81 30.37
C SER A 437 0.77 -12.29 30.75
N GLU A 438 1.33 -11.67 31.78
CA GLU A 438 2.68 -11.88 32.31
C GLU A 438 2.91 -13.25 32.97
N PHE A 439 2.08 -14.26 32.72
CA PHE A 439 2.25 -15.61 33.28
C PHE A 439 1.85 -16.63 32.23
N ALA A 440 2.72 -17.62 31.99
CA ALA A 440 2.47 -18.71 31.05
C ALA A 440 1.10 -19.36 31.32
N PRO A 441 0.10 -19.19 30.43
CA PRO A 441 -1.25 -19.69 30.65
C PRO A 441 -1.24 -21.22 30.75
N SER A 442 -2.26 -21.77 31.43
CA SER A 442 -2.49 -23.22 31.41
C SER A 442 -2.81 -23.68 29.98
N CYS A 443 -2.61 -24.97 29.72
CA CYS A 443 -2.94 -25.54 28.41
C CYS A 443 -4.41 -25.29 28.04
N LEU A 444 -5.34 -25.44 28.99
CA LEU A 444 -6.76 -25.14 28.78
C LEU A 444 -7.02 -23.70 28.30
N VAL A 445 -6.42 -22.71 28.97
CA VAL A 445 -6.59 -21.30 28.59
C VAL A 445 -5.98 -21.04 27.21
N THR A 446 -4.80 -21.64 26.95
CA THR A 446 -4.11 -21.51 25.66
C THR A 446 -4.97 -22.07 24.51
N ALA A 447 -5.52 -23.27 24.68
CA ALA A 447 -6.39 -23.92 23.70
C ALA A 447 -7.62 -23.04 23.38
N TRP A 448 -8.31 -22.54 24.41
CA TRP A 448 -9.49 -21.70 24.22
C TRP A 448 -9.17 -20.33 23.61
N LEU A 449 -8.03 -19.73 23.95
CA LEU A 449 -7.57 -18.50 23.31
C LEU A 449 -7.30 -18.72 21.82
N VAL A 450 -6.64 -19.82 21.46
CA VAL A 450 -6.39 -20.19 20.07
C VAL A 450 -7.70 -20.39 19.33
N ILE A 451 -8.60 -21.23 19.84
CA ILE A 451 -9.92 -21.49 19.22
C ILE A 451 -10.72 -20.19 19.06
N GLY A 452 -10.79 -19.35 20.11
CA GLY A 452 -11.48 -18.07 20.07
C GLY A 452 -10.88 -17.10 19.04
N SER A 453 -9.55 -17.04 18.94
CA SER A 453 -8.84 -16.18 17.98
C SER A 453 -9.14 -16.57 16.53
N VAL A 454 -9.15 -17.87 16.25
CA VAL A 454 -9.47 -18.45 14.94
C VAL A 454 -10.89 -18.08 14.53
N VAL A 455 -11.87 -18.29 15.41
CA VAL A 455 -13.28 -17.95 15.15
C VAL A 455 -13.48 -16.45 14.94
N LEU A 456 -12.86 -15.63 15.79
CA LEU A 456 -12.96 -14.18 15.68
C LEU A 456 -12.38 -13.68 14.36
N SER A 457 -11.27 -14.26 13.92
CA SER A 457 -10.68 -13.93 12.62
C SER A 457 -11.58 -14.32 11.46
N ALA A 458 -12.19 -15.51 11.48
CA ALA A 458 -13.14 -15.93 10.45
C ALA A 458 -14.33 -14.96 10.35
N VAL A 459 -14.86 -14.52 11.50
CA VAL A 459 -15.90 -13.49 11.58
C VAL A 459 -15.43 -12.18 10.96
N VAL A 460 -14.23 -11.70 11.31
CA VAL A 460 -13.67 -10.45 10.77
C VAL A 460 -13.50 -10.51 9.26
N THR A 461 -12.96 -11.61 8.71
CA THR A 461 -12.81 -11.82 7.28
C THR A 461 -14.16 -11.78 6.57
N ASN A 462 -15.15 -12.51 7.09
CA ASN A 462 -16.50 -12.52 6.55
C ASN A 462 -17.16 -11.12 6.57
N VAL A 463 -16.98 -10.35 7.64
CA VAL A 463 -17.46 -8.96 7.73
C VAL A 463 -16.82 -8.07 6.66
N ILE A 464 -15.51 -8.16 6.45
CA ILE A 464 -14.80 -7.36 5.46
C ILE A 464 -15.32 -7.68 4.04
N ILE A 465 -15.41 -8.96 3.68
CA ILE A 465 -15.87 -9.36 2.35
C ILE A 465 -17.35 -8.96 2.17
N ALA A 466 -18.18 -9.14 3.19
CA ALA A 466 -19.57 -8.71 3.19
C ALA A 466 -19.72 -7.18 3.01
N GLU A 467 -18.89 -6.36 3.66
CA GLU A 467 -18.89 -4.90 3.48
C GLU A 467 -18.60 -4.55 2.02
N ARG A 468 -17.58 -5.17 1.42
CA ARG A 468 -17.22 -4.93 0.01
C ARG A 468 -18.34 -5.36 -0.93
N ALA A 469 -18.96 -6.51 -0.68
CA ALA A 469 -20.10 -6.99 -1.46
C ALA A 469 -21.31 -6.04 -1.30
N TYR A 470 -21.61 -5.57 -0.09
CA TYR A 470 -22.68 -4.61 0.19
C TYR A 470 -22.50 -3.30 -0.57
N LEU A 471 -21.30 -2.73 -0.54
CA LEU A 471 -20.97 -1.51 -1.27
C LEU A 471 -21.05 -1.73 -2.80
N ALA A 472 -20.59 -2.88 -3.28
CA ALA A 472 -20.64 -3.24 -4.68
C ALA A 472 -22.08 -3.39 -5.21
N HIS A 473 -22.99 -3.93 -4.39
CA HIS A 473 -24.41 -4.11 -4.72
C HIS A 473 -25.29 -2.90 -4.36
N ASN A 474 -24.73 -1.69 -4.45
CA ASN A 474 -25.45 -0.44 -4.21
C ASN A 474 -26.24 -0.44 -2.89
N ARG A 475 -25.60 -0.93 -1.82
CA ARG A 475 -26.17 -0.92 -0.46
C ARG A 475 -27.45 -1.76 -0.30
N ASN A 476 -27.54 -2.88 -1.00
CA ASN A 476 -28.69 -3.79 -0.88
C ASN A 476 -28.86 -4.32 0.56
N LYS A 477 -29.98 -3.98 1.21
CA LYS A 477 -30.30 -4.37 2.60
C LYS A 477 -30.44 -5.88 2.79
N TRP A 478 -30.90 -6.61 1.77
CA TRP A 478 -31.01 -8.08 1.83
C TRP A 478 -29.64 -8.75 1.91
N LEU A 479 -28.66 -8.23 1.18
CA LEU A 479 -27.29 -8.73 1.23
C LEU A 479 -26.67 -8.47 2.62
N LEU A 480 -26.97 -7.33 3.24
CA LEU A 480 -26.56 -7.03 4.62
C LEU A 480 -27.21 -7.99 5.62
N ALA A 481 -28.53 -8.16 5.57
CA ALA A 481 -29.24 -9.08 6.46
C ALA A 481 -28.73 -10.52 6.33
N PHE A 482 -28.55 -11.00 5.09
CA PHE A 482 -27.95 -12.29 4.82
C PHE A 482 -26.52 -12.38 5.38
N SER A 483 -25.71 -11.34 5.21
CA SER A 483 -24.34 -11.34 5.73
C SER A 483 -24.24 -11.38 7.25
N VAL A 484 -25.14 -10.70 7.94
CA VAL A 484 -25.24 -10.74 9.40
C VAL A 484 -25.58 -12.15 9.85
N VAL A 485 -26.59 -12.79 9.24
CA VAL A 485 -26.98 -14.17 9.58
C VAL A 485 -25.86 -15.17 9.28
N ALA A 486 -25.29 -15.09 8.08
CA ALA A 486 -24.22 -15.99 7.63
C ALA A 486 -22.91 -15.83 8.42
N THR A 487 -22.70 -14.70 9.10
CA THR A 487 -21.51 -14.49 9.94
C THR A 487 -21.79 -14.73 11.42
N ALA A 488 -22.93 -14.27 11.93
CA ALA A 488 -23.24 -14.30 13.36
C ALA A 488 -23.71 -15.67 13.86
N VAL A 489 -24.26 -16.52 12.98
CA VAL A 489 -24.78 -17.84 13.37
C VAL A 489 -23.68 -18.92 13.40
N PRO A 490 -22.79 -19.04 12.40
CA PRO A 490 -21.81 -20.13 12.37
C PRO A 490 -20.78 -20.08 13.50
N ALA A 491 -20.30 -18.89 13.86
CA ALA A 491 -19.25 -18.72 14.86
C ALA A 491 -19.64 -19.23 16.26
N PRO A 492 -20.80 -18.86 16.83
CA PRO A 492 -21.27 -19.43 18.10
C PRO A 492 -21.53 -20.93 18.03
N ILE A 493 -22.06 -21.44 16.91
CA ILE A 493 -22.28 -22.88 16.72
C ILE A 493 -20.95 -23.62 16.78
N PHE A 494 -19.95 -23.14 16.04
CA PHE A 494 -18.63 -23.76 16.03
C PHE A 494 -17.98 -23.74 17.42
N LEU A 495 -18.02 -22.60 18.12
CA LEU A 495 -17.49 -22.49 19.49
C LEU A 495 -18.20 -23.45 20.45
N PHE A 496 -19.53 -23.55 20.36
CA PHE A 496 -20.32 -24.42 21.22
C PHE A 496 -20.03 -25.91 20.96
N VAL A 497 -19.99 -26.33 19.70
CA VAL A 497 -19.66 -27.73 19.36
C VAL A 497 -18.22 -28.05 19.76
N THR A 498 -17.28 -27.16 19.49
CA THR A 498 -15.88 -27.33 19.93
C THR A 498 -15.80 -27.44 21.46
N TRP A 499 -16.59 -26.66 22.20
CA TRP A 499 -16.65 -26.74 23.66
C TRP A 499 -17.12 -28.08 24.18
N LEU A 500 -18.10 -28.69 23.53
CA LEU A 500 -18.62 -30.00 23.93
C LEU A 500 -17.70 -31.16 23.53
N GLU A 501 -16.96 -31.01 22.43
CA GLU A 501 -16.30 -32.12 21.72
C GLU A 501 -14.76 -32.05 21.78
N SER A 502 -14.20 -31.07 22.48
CA SER A 502 -12.76 -30.91 22.62
C SER A 502 -12.28 -30.97 24.06
N VAL A 503 -11.15 -31.62 24.26
CA VAL A 503 -10.45 -31.73 25.54
C VAL A 503 -9.02 -31.27 25.34
N ALA A 504 -8.62 -30.23 26.06
CA ALA A 504 -7.22 -29.81 26.12
C ALA A 504 -6.42 -30.82 26.97
N GLN A 505 -5.28 -31.29 26.48
CA GLN A 505 -4.37 -32.18 27.21
C GLN A 505 -2.92 -31.85 26.89
N MET A 506 -2.02 -32.11 27.84
CA MET A 506 -0.57 -32.04 27.56
C MET A 506 -0.08 -33.40 27.05
N SER A 507 0.64 -33.40 25.92
CA SER A 507 1.31 -34.56 25.32
C SER A 507 2.83 -34.40 25.35
N GLU A 508 3.55 -35.52 25.49
CA GLU A 508 5.03 -35.52 25.43
C GLU A 508 5.56 -35.17 24.03
N SER A 509 4.75 -35.31 22.97
CA SER A 509 5.14 -35.06 21.57
C SER A 509 4.88 -33.62 21.12
N ALA A 510 3.76 -33.03 21.55
CA ALA A 510 3.25 -31.75 21.04
C ALA A 510 3.02 -30.67 22.10
N SER A 511 3.39 -30.92 23.37
CA SER A 511 3.13 -30.01 24.50
C SER A 511 1.62 -29.82 24.69
N CYS A 512 1.00 -28.67 24.42
CA CYS A 512 -0.43 -28.48 24.62
C CYS A 512 -1.21 -28.82 23.34
N LEU A 513 -2.05 -29.87 23.42
CA LEU A 513 -2.87 -30.40 22.34
C LEU A 513 -4.35 -30.30 22.71
N THR A 514 -5.22 -30.01 21.74
CA THR A 514 -6.67 -30.02 21.86
C THR A 514 -7.23 -31.24 21.15
N VAL A 515 -7.42 -32.35 21.87
CA VAL A 515 -8.03 -33.54 21.28
C VAL A 515 -9.47 -33.26 20.98
N HIS A 516 -9.84 -33.45 19.72
CA HIS A 516 -11.15 -33.06 19.21
C HIS A 516 -11.71 -34.15 18.29
N SER A 517 -13.03 -34.24 18.19
CA SER A 517 -13.68 -35.19 17.27
C SER A 517 -13.25 -34.96 15.81
N PRO A 518 -13.00 -36.02 15.00
CA PRO A 518 -12.40 -35.90 13.67
C PRO A 518 -13.27 -35.17 12.63
N TYR A 519 -14.55 -34.94 12.92
CA TYR A 519 -15.45 -34.17 12.06
C TYR A 519 -15.37 -32.65 12.28
N LEU A 520 -14.72 -32.16 13.34
CA LEU A 520 -14.66 -30.72 13.64
C LEU A 520 -14.01 -29.89 12.53
N PRO A 521 -12.91 -30.32 11.88
CA PRO A 521 -12.36 -29.62 10.72
C PRO A 521 -13.36 -29.53 9.55
N LEU A 522 -14.16 -30.59 9.33
CA LEU A 522 -15.20 -30.60 8.31
C LEU A 522 -16.34 -29.64 8.67
N LEU A 523 -16.78 -29.64 9.94
CA LEU A 523 -17.79 -28.71 10.43
C LEU A 523 -17.33 -27.27 10.22
N ARG A 524 -16.08 -26.93 10.55
CA ARG A 524 -15.52 -25.61 10.30
C ARG A 524 -15.55 -25.24 8.82
N LEU A 525 -15.06 -26.12 7.94
CA LEU A 525 -15.09 -25.89 6.50
C LEU A 525 -16.53 -25.61 6.02
N LEU A 526 -17.51 -26.39 6.47
CA LEU A 526 -18.91 -26.23 6.11
C LEU A 526 -19.51 -24.91 6.61
N LEU A 527 -19.01 -24.38 7.71
CA LEU A 527 -19.45 -23.12 8.30
C LEU A 527 -18.78 -21.90 7.63
N ASP A 528 -17.48 -21.99 7.31
CA ASP A 528 -16.69 -20.88 6.77
C ASP A 528 -16.79 -20.75 5.23
N LEU A 529 -16.83 -21.88 4.52
CA LEU A 529 -16.78 -21.90 3.05
C LEU A 529 -17.98 -21.21 2.38
N PRO A 530 -19.24 -21.42 2.81
CA PRO A 530 -20.40 -20.83 2.14
C PRO A 530 -20.36 -19.30 2.17
N GLY A 531 -20.02 -18.69 3.30
CA GLY A 531 -19.90 -17.23 3.43
C GLY A 531 -18.84 -16.69 2.46
N ASN A 532 -17.64 -17.27 2.51
CA ASN A 532 -16.53 -16.88 1.64
C ASN A 532 -16.88 -17.02 0.16
N VAL A 533 -17.48 -18.13 -0.27
CA VAL A 533 -17.85 -18.35 -1.68
C VAL A 533 -18.94 -17.38 -2.11
N ILE A 534 -20.02 -17.22 -1.33
CA ILE A 534 -21.17 -16.39 -1.70
C ILE A 534 -20.79 -14.91 -1.81
N PHE A 535 -20.12 -14.33 -0.80
CA PHE A 535 -19.78 -12.90 -0.84
C PHE A 535 -18.77 -12.58 -1.93
N SER A 536 -17.88 -13.53 -2.21
CA SER A 536 -16.86 -13.33 -3.21
C SER A 536 -17.39 -13.45 -4.64
N LEU A 537 -18.30 -14.40 -4.89
CA LEU A 537 -19.07 -14.44 -6.13
C LEU A 537 -19.88 -13.15 -6.29
N ALA A 538 -20.56 -12.68 -5.23
CA ALA A 538 -21.32 -11.44 -5.27
C ALA A 538 -20.42 -10.24 -5.65
N PHE A 539 -19.22 -10.14 -5.09
CA PHE A 539 -18.24 -9.10 -5.43
C PHE A 539 -17.78 -9.19 -6.90
N PHE A 540 -17.47 -10.40 -7.38
CA PHE A 540 -17.07 -10.60 -8.78
C PHE A 540 -18.14 -10.24 -9.78
N VAL A 541 -19.40 -10.61 -9.53
CA VAL A 541 -20.49 -10.27 -10.44
C VAL A 541 -20.55 -8.77 -10.67
N VAL A 542 -20.30 -7.96 -9.63
CA VAL A 542 -20.28 -6.50 -9.78
C VAL A 542 -19.06 -6.02 -10.56
N ILE A 543 -17.85 -6.46 -10.19
CA ILE A 543 -16.63 -6.02 -10.89
C ILE A 543 -16.70 -6.40 -12.37
N TYR A 544 -17.11 -7.63 -12.67
CA TYR A 544 -17.21 -8.11 -14.04
C TYR A 544 -18.27 -7.34 -14.84
N ARG A 545 -19.43 -7.04 -14.24
CA ARG A 545 -20.46 -6.20 -14.88
C ARG A 545 -19.94 -4.79 -15.16
N ARG A 546 -19.22 -4.18 -14.21
CA ARG A 546 -18.64 -2.84 -14.37
C ARG A 546 -17.54 -2.81 -15.42
N TYR A 547 -16.66 -3.81 -15.43
CA TYR A 547 -15.66 -3.98 -16.47
C TYR A 547 -16.30 -4.08 -17.86
N ARG A 548 -17.35 -4.89 -18.01
CA ARG A 548 -18.08 -5.05 -19.29
C ARG A 548 -18.77 -3.75 -19.73
N GLN A 549 -19.28 -2.96 -18.79
CA GLN A 549 -19.97 -1.69 -19.08
C GLN A 549 -19.00 -0.57 -19.50
N TYR A 550 -17.90 -0.37 -18.78
CA TYR A 550 -17.03 0.80 -18.97
C TYR A 550 -15.76 0.52 -19.78
N LYS A 551 -15.33 -0.74 -19.90
CA LYS A 551 -14.11 -1.17 -20.62
C LYS A 551 -12.82 -0.43 -20.20
N GLU A 552 -12.80 0.24 -19.05
CA GLU A 552 -11.59 0.92 -18.57
C GLU A 552 -10.54 -0.07 -18.07
N ILE A 553 -9.27 0.26 -18.28
CA ILE A 553 -8.11 -0.58 -17.93
C ILE A 553 -8.04 -0.83 -16.42
N GLY A 554 -8.37 0.17 -15.59
CA GLY A 554 -8.35 0.02 -14.13
C GLY A 554 -9.31 -1.06 -13.60
N TRP A 555 -10.50 -1.22 -14.21
CA TRP A 555 -11.43 -2.29 -13.84
C TRP A 555 -10.94 -3.67 -14.30
N LYS A 556 -10.16 -3.74 -15.37
CA LYS A 556 -9.53 -4.98 -15.83
C LYS A 556 -8.47 -5.46 -14.84
N GLU A 557 -7.62 -4.55 -14.39
CA GLU A 557 -6.57 -4.83 -13.41
C GLU A 557 -7.17 -5.19 -12.05
N LEU A 558 -8.14 -4.41 -11.57
CA LEU A 558 -8.86 -4.72 -10.32
C LEU A 558 -9.59 -6.06 -10.39
N ALA A 559 -10.20 -6.40 -11.53
CA ALA A 559 -10.81 -7.71 -11.74
C ALA A 559 -9.76 -8.82 -11.69
N ARG A 560 -8.65 -8.67 -12.39
CA ARG A 560 -7.58 -9.69 -12.43
C ARG A 560 -6.98 -9.91 -11.06
N ASP A 561 -6.58 -8.84 -10.38
CA ASP A 561 -5.88 -8.92 -9.10
C ASP A 561 -6.84 -9.33 -7.98
N GLY A 562 -8.11 -8.88 -8.05
CA GLY A 562 -9.19 -9.35 -7.18
C GLY A 562 -9.50 -10.84 -7.37
N ILE A 563 -9.52 -11.33 -8.63
CA ILE A 563 -9.71 -12.75 -8.95
C ILE A 563 -8.56 -13.58 -8.40
N ALA A 564 -7.33 -13.16 -8.65
CA ALA A 564 -6.15 -13.86 -8.17
C ALA A 564 -6.11 -13.93 -6.64
N THR A 565 -6.35 -12.80 -5.96
CA THR A 565 -6.35 -12.74 -4.49
C THR A 565 -7.41 -13.67 -3.91
N LEU A 566 -8.62 -13.68 -4.47
CA LEU A 566 -9.67 -14.54 -3.95
C LEU A 566 -9.39 -16.02 -4.22
N LEU A 567 -8.97 -16.37 -5.44
CA LEU A 567 -8.61 -17.75 -5.76
C LEU A 567 -7.49 -18.24 -4.85
N LEU A 568 -6.54 -17.38 -4.52
CA LEU A 568 -5.48 -17.69 -3.56
C LEU A 568 -6.03 -17.93 -2.15
N VAL A 569 -6.98 -17.11 -1.67
CA VAL A 569 -7.64 -17.31 -0.37
C VAL A 569 -8.45 -18.62 -0.35
N LEU A 570 -9.25 -18.89 -1.38
CA LEU A 570 -10.03 -20.13 -1.49
C LEU A 570 -9.13 -21.36 -1.60
N LEU A 571 -8.06 -21.27 -2.39
CA LEU A 571 -7.07 -22.34 -2.53
C LEU A 571 -6.33 -22.56 -1.21
N SER A 572 -5.94 -21.50 -0.51
CA SER A 572 -5.29 -21.58 0.81
C SER A 572 -6.19 -22.34 1.79
N ASN A 573 -7.43 -21.88 1.98
CA ASN A 573 -8.38 -22.53 2.89
C ASN A 573 -8.63 -24.01 2.50
N PHE A 574 -8.68 -24.31 1.20
CA PHE A 574 -8.88 -25.67 0.70
C PHE A 574 -7.66 -26.56 0.93
N VAL A 575 -6.45 -26.07 0.64
CA VAL A 575 -5.20 -26.80 0.87
C VAL A 575 -5.01 -27.05 2.35
N CYS A 576 -5.23 -26.05 3.20
CA CYS A 576 -5.16 -26.22 4.64
C CYS A 576 -6.20 -27.21 5.16
N PHE A 577 -7.41 -27.21 4.63
CA PHE A 577 -8.40 -28.23 4.93
C PHE A 577 -7.90 -29.63 4.57
N LEU A 578 -7.36 -29.82 3.36
CA LEU A 578 -6.83 -31.12 2.92
C LEU A 578 -5.66 -31.58 3.81
N VAL A 579 -4.77 -30.66 4.18
CA VAL A 579 -3.67 -30.93 5.11
C VAL A 579 -4.22 -31.31 6.47
N ASN A 580 -5.17 -30.54 7.02
CA ASN A 580 -5.79 -30.84 8.30
C ASN A 580 -6.42 -32.24 8.28
N VAL A 581 -7.22 -32.58 7.26
CA VAL A 581 -7.83 -33.92 7.12
C VAL A 581 -6.80 -35.04 7.01
N ALA A 582 -5.70 -34.82 6.28
CA ALA A 582 -4.63 -35.81 6.14
C ALA A 582 -3.85 -35.99 7.45
N VAL A 583 -3.67 -34.92 8.22
CA VAL A 583 -2.85 -34.85 9.44
C VAL A 583 -3.68 -35.11 10.70
N THR A 584 -5.02 -35.17 10.64
CA THR A 584 -5.92 -35.50 11.78
C THR A 584 -5.55 -36.82 12.47
N SER A 585 -4.85 -37.72 11.78
CA SER A 585 -4.39 -39.00 12.32
C SER A 585 -3.07 -38.91 13.10
N THR A 586 -2.41 -37.76 13.11
CA THR A 586 -1.10 -37.55 13.75
C THR A 586 -1.20 -36.57 14.91
N ASP A 587 -0.27 -36.66 15.86
CA ASP A 587 -0.15 -35.77 17.01
C ASP A 587 0.05 -34.28 16.65
N TYR A 588 0.28 -33.95 15.37
CA TYR A 588 0.51 -32.59 14.88
C TYR A 588 -0.72 -31.96 14.20
N GLY A 589 -1.87 -32.64 14.18
CA GLY A 589 -3.10 -32.13 13.57
C GLY A 589 -3.47 -30.72 14.04
N ASP A 590 -3.39 -30.49 15.35
CA ASP A 590 -3.77 -29.21 15.94
C ASP A 590 -2.78 -28.09 15.60
N MET A 591 -1.49 -28.40 15.49
CA MET A 591 -0.49 -27.41 15.11
C MET A 591 -0.72 -26.95 13.67
N MET A 592 -1.09 -27.86 12.77
CA MET A 592 -1.47 -27.51 11.40
C MET A 592 -2.76 -26.68 11.36
N TYR A 593 -3.71 -26.97 12.25
CA TYR A 593 -4.93 -26.18 12.40
C TYR A 593 -4.65 -24.73 12.84
N VAL A 594 -3.61 -24.51 13.65
CA VAL A 594 -3.15 -23.16 14.01
C VAL A 594 -2.34 -22.50 12.88
N ILE A 595 -1.55 -23.27 12.11
CA ILE A 595 -0.75 -22.76 10.98
C ILE A 595 -1.60 -22.37 9.77
N ASP A 596 -2.75 -23.01 9.56
CA ASP A 596 -3.77 -22.60 8.57
C ASP A 596 -4.18 -21.13 8.74
N TRP A 597 -4.12 -20.64 9.99
CA TRP A 597 -4.46 -19.30 10.38
C TRP A 597 -3.27 -18.33 10.32
#